data_AF-F9YTS7-F1
#
_entry.id   AF-F9YTS7-F1
#
_cell.length_a   1.000
_cell.length_b   1.000
_cell.length_c   1.000
_cell.angle_alpha   90.00
_cell.angle_beta   90.00
_cell.angle_gamma   90.00
#
_symmetry.space_group_name_H-M   'P 1'
#
loop_
_entity.id
_entity.type
_entity.pdbx_description
1 polymer ?
#
loop_
_entity_poly.entity_id
_entity_poly.type
_entity_poly.pdbx_seq_one_letter_code
_entity_poly.pdbx_strand_id
1 'polypeptide(L)'
;MKKITSSDFQLIKLTVWLILVIFSFDAIRMLFEFISPLIFSRENSTSSWGRKLMLFQNHPIYYGIIVFFELIIAFSKIYMSLIAAKSVSKLNVNNSFFKEKLTDNFLKISKIAISLSCFIFIFQAISDFIFINTPSYQEFNRRTASDMGIILLLGSTMYVLAYIFKKGTDLQEENDLTI
;
A
#
# COMPACT_ATOMS: atom_id res chain seq x y z
N MET A 1 10.46 33.07 -5.65
CA MET A 1 10.23 31.61 -5.67
C MET A 1 11.57 30.90 -5.47
N LYS A 2 11.71 30.05 -4.44
CA LYS A 2 12.94 29.30 -4.18
C LYS A 2 13.10 28.22 -5.26
N LYS A 3 14.21 28.21 -6.00
CA LYS A 3 14.46 27.17 -7.02
C LYS A 3 14.66 25.84 -6.32
N ILE A 4 13.94 24.81 -6.77
CA ILE A 4 14.16 23.42 -6.32
C ILE A 4 15.59 23.04 -6.71
N THR A 5 16.38 22.60 -5.74
CA THR A 5 17.78 22.25 -5.92
C THR A 5 17.94 20.77 -6.28
N SER A 6 19.09 20.40 -6.82
CA SER A 6 19.43 18.98 -7.05
C SER A 6 19.37 18.13 -5.78
N SER A 7 19.61 18.74 -4.61
CA SER A 7 19.51 18.09 -3.30
C SER A 7 18.07 17.70 -2.94
N ASP A 8 17.09 18.54 -3.26
CA ASP A 8 15.68 18.26 -2.98
C ASP A 8 15.17 17.02 -3.76
N PHE A 9 15.60 16.87 -5.02
CA PHE A 9 15.27 15.68 -5.82
C PHE A 9 15.93 14.40 -5.30
N GLN A 10 17.15 14.50 -4.76
CA GLN A 10 17.82 13.36 -4.12
C GLN A 10 17.10 12.96 -2.83
N LEU A 11 16.64 13.93 -2.04
CA LEU A 11 15.86 13.68 -0.82
C LEU A 11 14.55 12.94 -1.13
N ILE A 12 13.82 13.36 -2.17
CA ILE A 12 12.59 12.67 -2.60
C ILE A 12 12.91 11.23 -3.06
N LYS A 13 13.95 11.05 -3.87
CA LYS A 13 14.42 9.71 -4.31
C LYS A 13 14.72 8.81 -3.12
N LEU A 14 15.47 9.30 -2.14
CA LEU A 14 15.84 8.58 -0.93
C LEU A 14 14.59 8.20 -0.11
N THR A 15 13.69 9.15 0.11
CA THR A 15 12.48 8.95 0.91
C THR A 15 11.59 7.86 0.32
N VAL A 16 11.35 7.88 -0.99
CA VAL A 16 10.52 6.86 -1.65
C VAL A 16 11.18 5.49 -1.62
N TRP A 17 12.50 5.43 -1.74
CA TRP A 17 13.25 4.19 -1.59
C TRP A 17 13.16 3.61 -0.17
N LEU A 18 13.24 4.45 0.86
CA LEU A 18 13.07 4.01 2.25
C LEU A 18 11.67 3.43 2.49
N ILE A 19 10.62 4.06 1.96
CA ILE A 19 9.25 3.55 2.05
C ILE A 19 9.14 2.15 1.42
N LEU A 20 9.74 1.96 0.24
CA LEU A 20 9.77 0.65 -0.42
C LEU A 20 10.45 -0.42 0.45
N VAL A 21 11.59 -0.08 1.07
CA VAL A 21 12.33 -0.98 1.96
C VAL A 21 11.48 -1.34 3.19
N ILE A 22 10.84 -0.35 3.82
CA ILE A 22 9.98 -0.55 4.99
C ILE A 22 8.84 -1.54 4.69
N PHE A 23 8.12 -1.34 3.58
CA PHE A 23 7.04 -2.26 3.20
C PHE A 23 7.54 -3.64 2.80
N SER A 24 8.75 -3.75 2.26
CA SER A 24 9.37 -5.04 1.96
C SER A 24 9.67 -5.82 3.26
N PHE A 25 10.20 -5.14 4.28
CA PHE A 25 10.40 -5.75 5.60
C PHE A 25 9.09 -6.16 6.27
N ASP A 26 8.03 -5.35 6.17
CA ASP A 26 6.71 -5.71 6.71
C ASP A 26 6.15 -6.98 6.04
N ALA A 27 6.27 -7.11 4.72
CA ALA A 27 5.85 -8.31 4.00
C ALA A 27 6.67 -9.56 4.40
N ILE A 28 7.98 -9.42 4.56
CA ILE A 28 8.85 -10.53 5.02
C ILE A 28 8.43 -10.97 6.44
N ARG A 29 8.18 -10.01 7.33
CA ARG A 29 7.67 -10.29 8.68
C ARG A 29 6.35 -11.05 8.62
N MET A 30 5.41 -10.63 7.78
CA MET A 30 4.12 -11.31 7.63
C MET A 30 4.26 -12.73 7.07
N LEU A 31 5.17 -12.94 6.11
CA LEU A 31 5.50 -14.28 5.61
C LEU A 31 6.11 -15.17 6.71
N PHE A 32 6.96 -14.61 7.56
CA PHE A 32 7.49 -15.34 8.70
C PHE A 32 6.37 -15.74 9.67
N GLU A 33 5.49 -14.80 10.02
CA GLU A 33 4.29 -15.06 10.85
C GLU A 33 3.34 -16.09 10.23
N PHE A 34 3.33 -16.23 8.90
CA PHE A 34 2.55 -17.24 8.19
C PHE A 34 3.16 -18.65 8.28
N ILE A 35 4.47 -18.74 8.09
CA ILE A 35 5.21 -20.01 8.02
C ILE A 35 5.42 -20.59 9.41
N SER A 36 5.64 -19.76 10.43
CA SER A 36 6.02 -20.24 11.75
C SER A 36 4.98 -21.18 12.40
N PRO A 37 3.65 -20.99 12.29
CA PRO A 37 2.68 -21.97 12.78
C PRO A 37 2.73 -23.34 12.09
N LEU A 38 3.32 -23.44 10.89
CA LEU A 38 3.46 -24.72 10.17
C LEU A 38 4.65 -25.53 10.68
N ILE A 39 5.65 -24.87 11.28
CA ILE A 39 6.92 -25.48 11.71
C ILE A 39 6.94 -25.69 13.23
N PHE A 40 6.37 -24.75 13.99
CA PHE A 40 6.43 -24.75 15.45
C PHE A 40 5.08 -25.16 16.05
N SER A 41 5.10 -26.16 16.94
CA SER A 41 3.89 -26.81 17.44
C SER A 41 3.33 -26.21 18.74
N ARG A 42 4.07 -25.36 19.47
CA ARG A 42 3.60 -24.87 20.77
C ARG A 42 4.41 -23.71 21.31
N GLU A 43 3.74 -22.62 21.64
CA GLU A 43 4.35 -21.46 22.30
C GLU A 43 3.21 -20.54 22.80
N ASN A 44 3.56 -19.52 23.58
CA ASN A 44 2.63 -18.72 24.38
C ASN A 44 1.51 -18.04 23.58
N SER A 45 0.27 -18.24 24.03
CA SER A 45 -0.96 -17.66 23.46
C SER A 45 -1.07 -16.13 23.53
N THR A 46 -0.15 -15.48 24.25
CA THR A 46 -0.18 -14.03 24.51
C THR A 46 0.51 -13.21 23.42
N SER A 47 1.40 -13.82 22.64
CA SER A 47 2.06 -13.16 21.49
C SER A 47 1.12 -13.13 20.28
N SER A 48 1.31 -12.15 19.38
CA SER A 48 0.53 -12.03 18.13
C SER A 48 0.60 -13.32 17.30
N TRP A 49 1.78 -13.90 17.23
CA TRP A 49 1.99 -15.17 16.55
C TRP A 49 1.36 -16.36 17.28
N GLY A 50 1.34 -16.40 18.62
CA GLY A 50 0.67 -17.46 19.38
C GLY A 50 -0.84 -17.48 19.16
N ARG A 51 -1.47 -16.31 19.01
CA ARG A 51 -2.88 -16.18 18.61
C ARG A 51 -3.14 -16.69 17.18
N LYS A 52 -2.21 -16.43 16.25
CA LYS A 52 -2.26 -16.97 14.88
C LYS A 52 -2.10 -18.50 14.86
N LEU A 53 -1.22 -19.06 15.69
CA LEU A 53 -1.06 -20.51 15.87
C LEU A 53 -2.34 -21.16 16.41
N MET A 54 -2.97 -20.58 17.43
CA MET A 54 -4.26 -21.08 17.95
C MET A 54 -5.36 -21.04 16.88
N LEU A 55 -5.38 -19.99 16.04
CA LEU A 55 -6.33 -19.89 14.93
C LEU A 55 -6.08 -20.97 13.88
N PHE A 56 -4.81 -21.23 13.55
CA PHE A 56 -4.43 -22.30 12.62
C PHE A 56 -4.86 -23.68 13.14
N GLN A 57 -4.67 -23.96 14.42
CA GLN A 57 -5.04 -25.25 15.03
C GLN A 57 -6.57 -25.46 15.08
N ASN A 58 -7.33 -24.43 15.46
CA ASN A 58 -8.77 -24.56 15.62
C ASN A 58 -9.56 -24.37 14.30
N HIS A 59 -9.08 -23.50 13.43
CA HIS A 59 -9.75 -23.10 12.18
C HIS A 59 -8.73 -22.89 11.03
N PRO A 60 -8.09 -23.96 10.53
CA PRO A 60 -6.99 -23.86 9.55
C PRO A 60 -7.39 -23.19 8.23
N ILE A 61 -8.60 -23.42 7.74
CA ILE A 61 -9.11 -22.78 6.52
C ILE A 61 -9.23 -21.27 6.72
N TYR A 62 -9.79 -20.84 7.85
CA TYR A 62 -9.98 -19.43 8.16
C TYR A 62 -8.65 -18.70 8.36
N TYR A 63 -7.72 -19.33 9.06
CA TYR A 63 -6.34 -18.86 9.15
C TYR A 63 -5.74 -18.64 7.75
N GLY A 64 -5.90 -19.60 6.85
CA GLY A 64 -5.43 -19.47 5.46
C GLY A 64 -6.06 -18.27 4.74
N ILE A 65 -7.35 -18.04 4.90
CA ILE A 65 -8.08 -16.91 4.28
C ILE A 65 -7.57 -15.57 4.81
N ILE A 66 -7.46 -15.40 6.13
CA ILE A 66 -6.96 -14.15 6.73
C ILE A 66 -5.53 -13.86 6.26
N VAL A 67 -4.66 -14.87 6.33
CA VAL A 67 -3.24 -14.64 5.98
C VAL A 67 -3.08 -14.37 4.49
N PHE A 68 -3.83 -15.05 3.64
CA PHE A 68 -3.85 -14.76 2.21
C PHE A 68 -4.28 -13.31 1.95
N PHE A 69 -5.31 -12.84 2.66
CA PHE A 69 -5.76 -11.45 2.56
C PHE A 69 -4.71 -10.44 3.04
N GLU A 70 -4.08 -10.71 4.19
CA GLU A 70 -2.96 -9.94 4.73
C GLU A 70 -1.80 -9.82 3.73
N LEU A 71 -1.45 -10.92 3.05
CA LEU A 71 -0.40 -10.93 2.03
C LEU A 71 -0.78 -10.09 0.80
N ILE A 72 -2.03 -10.15 0.34
CA ILE A 72 -2.51 -9.29 -0.76
C ILE A 72 -2.30 -7.81 -0.42
N ILE A 73 -2.63 -7.39 0.82
CA ILE A 73 -2.41 -6.02 1.28
C ILE A 73 -0.91 -5.67 1.23
N ALA A 74 -0.06 -6.52 1.82
CA ALA A 74 1.38 -6.28 1.91
C ALA A 74 2.04 -6.16 0.53
N PHE A 75 1.76 -7.10 -0.37
CA PHE A 75 2.29 -7.06 -1.73
C PHE A 75 1.75 -5.88 -2.54
N SER A 76 0.50 -5.47 -2.31
CA SER A 76 -0.06 -4.28 -2.96
C SER A 76 0.66 -3.00 -2.51
N LYS A 77 0.99 -2.88 -1.21
CA LYS A 77 1.81 -1.76 -0.69
C LYS A 77 3.18 -1.72 -1.37
N ILE A 78 3.87 -2.86 -1.47
CA ILE A 78 5.15 -2.97 -2.19
C ILE A 78 5.00 -2.56 -3.66
N TYR A 79 3.98 -3.06 -4.34
CA TYR A 79 3.77 -2.76 -5.75
C TYR A 79 3.53 -1.26 -6.01
N MET A 80 2.71 -0.60 -5.18
CA MET A 80 2.51 0.85 -5.26
C MET A 80 3.81 1.62 -5.01
N SER A 81 4.60 1.21 -4.00
CA SER A 81 5.89 1.83 -3.73
C SER A 81 6.93 1.60 -4.83
N LEU A 82 6.89 0.46 -5.52
CA LEU A 82 7.71 0.21 -6.70
C LEU A 82 7.34 1.14 -7.86
N ILE A 83 6.05 1.38 -8.09
CA ILE A 83 5.59 2.36 -9.10
C ILE A 83 6.12 3.75 -8.73
N ALA A 84 5.98 4.16 -7.47
CA ALA A 84 6.47 5.45 -6.98
C ALA A 84 8.01 5.56 -7.15
N ALA A 85 8.77 4.55 -6.74
CA ALA A 85 10.24 4.53 -6.86
C ALA A 85 10.70 4.62 -8.31
N LYS A 86 10.05 3.89 -9.22
CA LYS A 86 10.33 3.96 -10.67
C LYS A 86 9.95 5.31 -11.29
N SER A 87 8.92 5.97 -10.76
CA SER A 87 8.49 7.29 -11.24
C SER A 87 9.51 8.35 -10.84
N VAL A 88 9.94 8.32 -9.58
CA VAL A 88 10.85 9.29 -8.99
C VAL A 88 12.29 9.09 -9.48
N SER A 89 12.73 7.85 -9.75
CA SER A 89 14.07 7.60 -10.30
C SER A 89 14.28 8.22 -11.69
N LYS A 90 13.20 8.34 -12.48
CA LYS A 90 13.18 8.93 -13.83
C LYS A 90 13.03 10.45 -13.84
N LEU A 91 12.90 11.11 -12.68
CA LEU A 91 12.97 12.57 -12.57
C LEU A 91 14.35 13.03 -13.06
N ASN A 92 14.42 13.43 -14.32
CA ASN A 92 15.50 14.19 -14.92
C ASN A 92 14.87 15.45 -15.55
N VAL A 93 15.43 16.61 -15.24
CA VAL A 93 14.73 17.92 -15.13
C VAL A 93 14.19 18.50 -16.45
N ASN A 94 14.43 17.89 -17.61
CA ASN A 94 14.27 18.57 -18.91
C ASN A 94 13.33 17.91 -19.94
N ASN A 95 12.33 17.10 -19.55
CA ASN A 95 11.43 16.49 -20.55
C ASN A 95 9.94 16.60 -20.20
N SER A 96 9.16 17.23 -21.08
CA SER A 96 7.69 17.27 -21.08
C SER A 96 7.08 15.86 -21.10
N PHE A 97 7.74 14.89 -21.73
CA PHE A 97 7.43 13.44 -21.66
C PHE A 97 7.34 12.87 -20.24
N PHE A 98 7.96 13.54 -19.27
CA PHE A 98 7.92 13.14 -17.87
C PHE A 98 6.55 13.42 -17.23
N LYS A 99 5.84 14.48 -17.64
CA LYS A 99 4.61 14.94 -16.98
C LYS A 99 3.45 13.97 -17.23
N GLU A 100 3.22 13.56 -18.47
CA GLU A 100 2.15 12.62 -18.84
C GLU A 100 2.34 11.26 -18.14
N LYS A 101 3.57 10.73 -18.17
CA LYS A 101 3.93 9.47 -17.52
C LYS A 101 3.79 9.52 -15.99
N LEU A 102 4.02 10.68 -15.37
CA LEU A 102 3.84 10.88 -13.94
C LEU A 102 2.34 10.85 -13.58
N THR A 103 1.51 11.55 -14.35
CA THR A 103 0.05 11.54 -14.22
C THR A 103 -0.52 10.11 -14.29
N ASP A 104 -0.07 9.31 -15.25
CA ASP A 104 -0.48 7.91 -15.39
C ASP A 104 -0.10 7.06 -14.17
N ASN A 105 1.12 7.25 -13.66
CA ASN A 105 1.58 6.53 -12.48
C ASN A 105 0.78 6.91 -11.22
N PHE A 106 0.45 8.19 -11.05
CA PHE A 106 -0.42 8.64 -9.95
C PHE A 106 -1.84 8.07 -10.08
N LEU A 107 -2.43 8.06 -11.28
CA LEU A 107 -3.72 7.39 -11.52
C LEU A 107 -3.64 5.91 -11.22
N LYS A 108 -2.55 5.23 -11.60
CA LYS A 108 -2.37 3.81 -11.35
C LYS A 108 -2.29 3.51 -9.86
N ILE A 109 -1.47 4.25 -9.10
CA ILE A 109 -1.39 4.12 -7.64
C ILE A 109 -2.76 4.40 -7.02
N SER A 110 -3.45 5.45 -7.46
CA SER A 110 -4.78 5.81 -6.97
C SER A 110 -5.80 4.70 -7.15
N LYS A 111 -5.92 4.16 -8.37
CA LYS A 111 -6.85 3.06 -8.68
C LYS A 111 -6.58 1.82 -7.83
N ILE A 112 -5.31 1.48 -7.62
CA ILE A 112 -4.92 0.33 -6.80
C ILE A 112 -5.29 0.57 -5.34
N ALA A 113 -4.93 1.74 -4.79
CA ALA A 113 -5.18 2.09 -3.40
C ALA A 113 -6.68 2.16 -3.06
N ILE A 114 -7.49 2.81 -3.91
CA ILE A 114 -8.94 2.88 -3.71
C ILE A 114 -9.57 1.49 -3.80
N SER A 115 -9.21 0.71 -4.84
CA SER A 115 -9.70 -0.67 -4.99
C SER A 115 -9.33 -1.54 -3.80
N LEU A 116 -8.09 -1.44 -3.32
CA LEU A 116 -7.62 -2.19 -2.16
C LEU A 116 -8.36 -1.78 -0.88
N SER A 117 -8.65 -0.49 -0.70
CA SER A 117 -9.41 -0.01 0.46
C SER A 117 -10.85 -0.53 0.45
N CYS A 118 -11.52 -0.53 -0.70
CA CYS A 118 -12.82 -1.16 -0.85
C CYS A 118 -12.76 -2.67 -0.60
N PHE A 119 -11.71 -3.33 -1.06
CA PHE A 119 -11.50 -4.76 -0.82
C PHE A 119 -11.32 -5.07 0.68
N ILE A 120 -10.57 -4.24 1.41
CA ILE A 120 -10.43 -4.32 2.88
C ILE A 120 -11.77 -4.13 3.56
N PHE A 121 -12.54 -3.13 3.18
CA PHE A 121 -13.86 -2.88 3.75
C PHE A 121 -14.80 -4.08 3.58
N ILE A 122 -14.89 -4.63 2.37
CA ILE A 122 -15.75 -5.79 2.09
C ILE A 122 -15.29 -7.01 2.89
N PHE A 123 -13.98 -7.26 2.95
CA PHE A 123 -13.45 -8.39 3.68
C PHE A 123 -13.69 -8.29 5.19
N GLN A 124 -13.56 -7.08 5.76
CA GLN A 124 -13.91 -6.83 7.16
C GLN A 124 -15.40 -7.09 7.40
N ALA A 125 -16.28 -6.56 6.56
CA ALA A 125 -17.72 -6.79 6.70
C ALA A 125 -18.10 -8.28 6.66
N ILE A 126 -17.49 -9.05 5.75
CA ILE A 126 -17.68 -10.50 5.67
C ILE A 126 -17.11 -11.18 6.93
N SER A 127 -15.94 -10.78 7.39
CA SER A 127 -15.28 -11.40 8.55
C SER A 127 -15.99 -11.09 9.87
N ASP A 128 -16.55 -9.88 10.02
CA ASP A 128 -17.39 -9.48 11.17
C ASP A 128 -18.61 -10.38 11.29
N PHE A 129 -19.27 -10.67 10.16
CA PHE A 129 -20.46 -11.52 10.14
C PHE A 129 -20.16 -12.95 10.63
N ILE A 130 -18.96 -13.46 10.35
CA ILE A 130 -18.65 -14.88 10.58
C ILE A 130 -17.88 -15.10 11.90
N PHE A 131 -17.07 -14.14 12.38
CA PHE A 131 -16.02 -14.45 13.39
C PHE A 131 -15.78 -13.39 14.48
N ILE A 132 -16.74 -12.51 14.75
CA ILE A 132 -16.60 -11.36 15.67
C ILE A 132 -16.04 -11.70 17.08
N ASN A 133 -16.20 -12.95 17.53
CA ASN A 133 -15.82 -13.42 18.86
C ASN A 133 -14.41 -14.03 18.96
N THR A 134 -13.61 -14.07 17.89
CA THR A 134 -12.25 -14.64 17.97
C THR A 134 -11.19 -13.56 18.26
N PRO A 135 -10.27 -13.76 19.23
CA PRO A 135 -9.24 -12.77 19.56
C PRO A 135 -8.32 -12.41 18.39
N SER A 136 -7.99 -13.38 17.54
CA SER A 136 -7.16 -13.18 16.34
C SER A 136 -7.87 -12.31 15.30
N TYR A 137 -9.20 -12.38 15.22
CA TYR A 137 -9.99 -11.52 14.36
C TYR A 137 -9.99 -10.06 14.82
N GLN A 138 -10.09 -9.81 16.14
CA GLN A 138 -10.05 -8.44 16.67
C GLN A 138 -8.73 -7.72 16.36
N GLU A 139 -7.60 -8.43 16.47
CA GLU A 139 -6.29 -7.89 16.11
C GLU A 139 -6.18 -7.59 14.61
N PHE A 140 -6.63 -8.53 13.78
CA PHE A 140 -6.70 -8.36 12.33
C PHE A 140 -7.58 -7.16 11.95
N ASN A 141 -8.80 -7.06 12.50
CA ASN A 141 -9.75 -6.01 12.19
C ASN A 141 -9.19 -4.63 12.55
N ARG A 142 -8.60 -4.50 13.75
CA ARG A 142 -7.96 -3.24 14.17
C ARG A 142 -6.82 -2.82 13.24
N ARG A 143 -5.93 -3.75 12.87
CA ARG A 143 -4.80 -3.47 11.96
C ARG A 143 -5.30 -3.06 10.58
N THR A 144 -6.23 -3.83 10.03
CA THR A 144 -6.75 -3.60 8.67
C THR A 144 -7.61 -2.35 8.57
N ALA A 145 -8.32 -1.95 9.63
CA ALA A 145 -9.10 -0.71 9.64
C ALA A 145 -8.19 0.52 9.58
N SER A 146 -7.08 0.51 10.33
CA SER A 146 -6.06 1.56 10.24
C SER A 146 -5.42 1.60 8.85
N ASP A 147 -5.08 0.44 8.29
CA ASP A 147 -4.50 0.36 6.94
C ASP A 147 -5.48 0.87 5.87
N MET A 148 -6.76 0.51 5.95
CA MET A 148 -7.80 0.96 5.02
C MET A 148 -7.86 2.48 4.95
N GLY A 149 -7.92 3.18 6.08
CA GLY A 149 -8.00 4.64 6.12
C GLY A 149 -6.78 5.31 5.49
N ILE A 150 -5.58 4.81 5.80
CA ILE A 150 -4.32 5.34 5.26
C ILE A 150 -4.21 5.08 3.76
N ILE A 151 -4.56 3.88 3.30
CA ILE A 151 -4.52 3.52 1.88
C ILE A 151 -5.56 4.31 1.10
N LEU A 152 -6.77 4.51 1.65
CA LEU A 152 -7.81 5.31 0.99
C LEU A 152 -7.36 6.76 0.85
N LEU A 153 -6.80 7.34 1.90
CA LEU A 153 -6.25 8.70 1.87
C LEU A 153 -5.15 8.84 0.82
N LEU A 154 -4.22 7.87 0.75
CA LEU A 154 -3.19 7.83 -0.30
C LEU A 154 -3.83 7.78 -1.68
N GLY A 155 -4.82 6.91 -1.89
CA GLY A 155 -5.51 6.74 -3.16
C GLY A 155 -6.22 8.01 -3.63
N SER A 156 -6.96 8.66 -2.74
CA SER A 156 -7.62 9.94 -2.99
C SER A 156 -6.62 11.06 -3.26
N THR A 157 -5.53 11.13 -2.49
CA THR A 157 -4.48 12.14 -2.70
C THR A 157 -3.82 11.98 -4.06
N MET A 158 -3.47 10.75 -4.45
CA MET A 158 -2.87 10.47 -5.76
C MET A 158 -3.84 10.74 -6.91
N TYR A 159 -5.15 10.52 -6.71
CA TYR A 159 -6.17 10.90 -7.69
C TYR A 159 -6.18 12.41 -7.94
N VAL A 160 -6.25 13.20 -6.85
CA VAL A 160 -6.28 14.66 -6.91
C VAL A 160 -5.01 15.18 -7.56
N LEU A 161 -3.83 14.66 -7.16
CA LEU A 161 -2.56 15.03 -7.78
C LEU A 161 -2.56 14.75 -9.28
N ALA A 162 -2.98 13.55 -9.71
CA ALA A 162 -3.05 13.23 -11.13
C ALA A 162 -3.97 14.18 -11.91
N TYR A 163 -5.12 14.53 -11.34
CA TYR A 163 -6.05 15.46 -11.98
C TYR A 163 -5.47 16.88 -12.10
N ILE A 164 -4.79 17.37 -11.05
CA ILE A 164 -4.10 18.67 -11.07
C ILE A 164 -2.99 18.69 -12.12
N PHE A 165 -2.15 17.64 -12.17
CA PHE A 165 -1.07 17.55 -13.14
C PHE A 165 -1.60 17.49 -14.58
N LYS A 166 -2.69 16.74 -14.81
CA LYS A 166 -3.35 16.69 -16.12
C LYS A 166 -3.89 18.05 -16.57
N LYS A 167 -4.67 18.72 -15.70
CA LYS A 167 -5.16 20.08 -15.97
C LYS A 167 -4.02 21.07 -16.23
N GLY A 168 -2.91 20.94 -15.51
CA GLY A 168 -1.73 21.79 -15.68
C GLY A 168 -0.98 21.55 -16.98
N THR A 169 -0.92 20.30 -17.47
CA THR A 169 -0.34 20.01 -18.80
C THR A 169 -1.22 20.53 -19.92
N ASP A 170 -2.53 20.32 -19.83
CA ASP A 170 -3.50 20.75 -20.85
C ASP A 170 -3.46 22.28 -21.04
N LEU A 171 -3.39 23.04 -19.94
CA LEU A 171 -3.28 24.51 -19.97
C LEU A 171 -1.93 25.02 -20.53
N GLN A 172 -0.86 24.24 -20.42
CA GLN A 172 0.45 24.61 -20.98
C GLN A 172 0.46 24.36 -22.49
N GLU A 173 -0.11 23.25 -22.94
CA GLU A 173 -0.23 22.93 -24.36
C GLU A 173 -1.12 23.93 -25.10
N GLU A 174 -2.24 24.36 -24.49
CA GLU A 174 -3.11 25.38 -25.07
C GLU A 174 -2.39 26.73 -25.25
N ASN A 175 -1.64 27.18 -24.23
CA ASN A 175 -0.87 28.43 -24.31
C ASN A 175 0.29 28.33 -25.32
N ASP A 176 0.99 27.20 -25.42
CA ASP A 176 2.06 27.00 -26.40
C ASP A 176 1.52 26.98 -27.86
N LEU A 177 0.24 26.65 -28.07
CA LEU A 177 -0.43 26.69 -29.37
C LEU A 177 -1.00 28.07 -29.74
N THR A 178 -1.12 28.99 -28.77
CA THR A 178 -1.67 30.35 -29.01
C THR A 178 -0.63 31.46 -29.13
N ILE A 179 0.66 31.17 -28.86
CA ILE A 179 1.77 32.12 -29.03
C ILE A 179 2.37 32.01 -30.44
#